data_AF-A0A7S3ID79-F1
#
_entry.id   AF-A0A7S3ID79-F1
#
_cell.length_a   1.000
_cell.length_b   1.000
_cell.length_c   1.000
_cell.angle_alpha   90.00
_cell.angle_beta   90.00
_cell.angle_gamma   90.00
#
_symmetry.space_group_name_H-M   'P 1'
#
loop_
_entity.id
_entity.type
_entity.pdbx_description
1 polymer ?
#
loop_
_entity_poly.entity_id
_entity_poly.type
_entity_poly.pdbx_seq_one_letter_code
_entity_poly.pdbx_strand_id
1 'polypeptide(L)'
;FVGLGDMGLPMAANLAKNGFRVTGFDLNPRRMNAARQYGIQVAESLPEAVGNTNYVVSKLPCTQDVKALLCADQGVFKYARPGTCVVDCSTISPMLARELNRKA
;
A
#
# COMPACT_ATOMS: atom_id res chain seq x y z
N PHE A 1 -1.77 -1.96 -3.63
CA PHE A 1 -0.60 -1.07 -3.61
C PHE A 1 -1.01 0.23 -2.95
N VAL A 2 -0.36 0.64 -1.86
CA VAL A 2 -0.68 1.86 -1.12
C VAL A 2 0.47 2.87 -1.24
N GLY A 3 0.15 4.07 -1.70
CA GLY A 3 1.11 5.10 -2.08
C GLY A 3 1.41 5.03 -3.58
N LEU A 4 0.92 6.01 -4.33
CA LEU A 4 0.99 6.11 -5.78
C LEU A 4 1.73 7.39 -6.21
N GLY A 5 2.72 7.79 -5.39
CA GLY A 5 3.64 8.88 -5.74
C GLY A 5 4.66 8.47 -6.80
N ASP A 6 5.70 9.28 -6.98
CA ASP A 6 6.66 9.17 -8.07
C ASP A 6 7.34 7.79 -8.18
N MET A 7 7.57 7.13 -7.05
CA MET A 7 8.08 5.75 -7.02
C MET A 7 6.97 4.70 -6.99
N GLY A 8 5.89 4.94 -6.25
CA GLY A 8 4.84 3.94 -6.04
C GLY A 8 4.02 3.66 -7.31
N LEU A 9 3.72 4.70 -8.09
CA LEU A 9 2.96 4.58 -9.32
C LEU A 9 3.65 3.70 -10.38
N PRO A 10 4.92 3.94 -10.77
CA PRO A 10 5.59 3.08 -11.75
C PRO A 10 5.79 1.65 -11.22
N MET A 11 5.98 1.45 -9.91
CA MET A 11 6.02 0.10 -9.32
C MET A 11 4.67 -0.62 -9.48
N ALA A 12 3.57 0.04 -9.12
CA ALA A 12 2.22 -0.51 -9.25
C ALA A 12 1.85 -0.78 -10.72
N ALA A 13 2.21 0.14 -11.62
CA ALA A 13 2.00 -0.02 -13.05
C ALA A 13 2.81 -1.18 -13.62
N ASN A 14 4.05 -1.38 -13.17
CA ASN A 14 4.86 -2.51 -13.59
C ASN A 14 4.26 -3.85 -13.13
N LEU A 15 3.74 -3.93 -11.90
CA LEU A 15 3.01 -5.12 -11.44
C LEU A 15 1.79 -5.41 -12.33
N ALA A 16 0.97 -4.40 -12.59
CA ALA A 16 -0.20 -4.54 -13.47
C ALA A 16 0.18 -5.00 -14.88
N LYS A 17 1.23 -4.38 -15.47
CA LYS A 17 1.77 -4.76 -16.78
C LYS A 17 2.24 -6.22 -16.84
N ASN A 18 2.73 -6.77 -15.73
CA ASN A 18 3.20 -8.16 -15.64
C ASN A 18 2.11 -9.14 -15.17
N GLY A 19 0.83 -8.78 -15.31
CA GLY A 19 -0.29 -9.69 -15.10
C GLY A 19 -0.77 -9.82 -13.66
N PHE A 20 -0.22 -9.05 -12.72
CA PHE A 20 -0.77 -8.99 -11.36
C PHE A 20 -2.05 -8.16 -11.35
N ARG A 21 -3.08 -8.64 -10.63
CA ARG A 21 -4.24 -7.81 -10.31
C ARG A 21 -3.86 -6.80 -9.23
N VAL A 22 -3.78 -5.52 -9.60
CA VAL A 22 -3.39 -4.44 -8.69
C VAL A 22 -4.58 -3.55 -8.37
N THR A 23 -4.91 -3.47 -7.08
CA THR A 23 -5.75 -2.40 -6.53
C THR A 23 -4.86 -1.32 -5.92
N GLY A 24 -4.91 -0.09 -6.45
CA GLY A 24 -4.16 1.07 -5.99
C GLY A 24 -4.94 1.94 -5.00
N PHE A 25 -4.24 2.54 -4.04
CA PHE A 25 -4.80 3.54 -3.12
C PHE A 25 -3.76 4.61 -2.76
N ASP A 26 -4.18 5.87 -2.75
CA ASP A 26 -3.42 7.05 -2.32
C ASP A 26 -4.42 8.11 -1.83
N LEU A 27 -3.98 8.97 -0.92
CA LEU A 27 -4.80 10.07 -0.40
C LEU A 27 -5.01 11.19 -1.43
N ASN A 28 -4.16 11.27 -2.46
CA ASN A 28 -4.22 12.29 -3.48
C ASN A 28 -5.05 11.82 -4.69
N PRO A 29 -6.22 12.44 -4.98
CA PRO A 29 -7.08 12.05 -6.10
C PRO A 29 -6.40 12.12 -7.47
N ARG A 30 -5.43 13.04 -7.65
CA ARG A 30 -4.70 13.16 -8.91
C ARG A 30 -3.84 11.92 -9.17
N ARG A 31 -3.21 11.35 -8.13
CA ARG A 31 -2.42 10.12 -8.23
C ARG A 31 -3.30 8.90 -8.50
N MET A 32 -4.48 8.87 -7.90
CA MET A 32 -5.50 7.85 -8.19
C MET A 32 -5.94 7.90 -9.66
N ASN A 33 -6.17 9.09 -10.21
CA ASN A 33 -6.50 9.25 -11.62
C ASN A 33 -5.35 8.85 -12.55
N ALA A 34 -4.10 9.19 -12.20
CA ALA A 34 -2.94 8.74 -12.95
C ALA A 34 -2.83 7.21 -12.96
N ALA A 35 -3.04 6.54 -11.83
CA ALA A 35 -3.03 5.08 -11.75
C ALA A 35 -4.06 4.41 -12.66
N ARG A 36 -5.27 4.97 -12.79
CA ARG A 36 -6.28 4.46 -13.73
C ARG A 36 -5.78 4.45 -15.17
N GLN A 37 -4.97 5.43 -15.58
CA GLN A 37 -4.38 5.49 -16.93
C GLN A 37 -3.39 4.35 -17.20
N TYR A 38 -2.85 3.73 -16.16
CA TYR A 38 -1.99 2.54 -16.24
C TYR A 38 -2.77 1.22 -16.11
N GLY A 39 -4.11 1.25 -16.21
CA GLY A 39 -4.95 0.07 -16.07
C GLY A 39 -5.05 -0.47 -14.64
N ILE A 40 -4.66 0.33 -13.64
CA ILE A 40 -4.74 -0.06 -12.24
C ILE A 40 -6.16 0.20 -11.72
N GLN A 41 -6.80 -0.82 -11.14
CA GLN A 41 -8.04 -0.62 -10.38
C GLN A 41 -7.71 0.24 -9.16
N VAL A 42 -8.51 1.26 -8.85
CA VAL A 42 -8.26 2.08 -7.67
C VAL A 42 -9.42 2.00 -6.68
N ALA A 43 -9.08 1.82 -5.41
CA ALA A 43 -10.05 1.75 -4.32
C ALA A 43 -10.41 3.15 -3.81
N GLU A 44 -11.63 3.32 -3.29
CA GLU A 44 -12.11 4.57 -2.72
C GLU A 44 -11.70 4.74 -1.25
N SER A 45 -11.28 3.64 -0.61
CA SER A 45 -10.87 3.62 0.79
C SER A 45 -9.78 2.60 1.07
N LEU A 46 -9.05 2.77 2.18
CA LEU A 46 -8.04 1.80 2.62
C LEU A 46 -8.64 0.40 2.89
N PRO A 47 -9.79 0.23 3.59
CA PRO A 47 -10.42 -1.08 3.77
C PRO A 47 -10.69 -1.79 2.45
N GLU A 48 -11.20 -1.08 1.44
CA GLU A 48 -11.45 -1.65 0.12
C GLU A 48 -10.13 -2.07 -0.56
N ALA A 49 -9.08 -1.27 -0.41
CA ALA A 49 -7.77 -1.55 -1.00
C ALA A 49 -7.09 -2.80 -0.44
N VAL A 50 -7.28 -3.11 0.85
CA VAL A 50 -6.52 -4.15 1.57
C VAL A 50 -7.37 -5.32 2.07
N GLY A 51 -8.69 -5.18 2.13
CA GLY A 51 -9.59 -6.15 2.73
C GLY A 51 -9.85 -7.41 1.89
N ASN A 52 -9.42 -7.45 0.62
CA ASN A 52 -9.58 -8.59 -0.27
C ASN A 52 -8.34 -8.84 -1.14
N THR A 53 -7.15 -8.84 -0.52
CA THR A 53 -5.87 -9.12 -1.21
C THR A 53 -5.02 -10.11 -0.42
N ASN A 54 -4.13 -10.81 -1.10
CA ASN A 54 -3.09 -11.64 -0.48
C ASN A 54 -1.84 -10.83 -0.14
N TYR A 55 -1.62 -9.69 -0.81
CA TYR A 55 -0.44 -8.86 -0.66
C TYR A 55 -0.81 -7.39 -0.52
N VAL A 56 -0.23 -6.72 0.48
CA VAL A 56 -0.29 -5.26 0.64
C VAL A 56 1.11 -4.72 0.48
N VAL A 57 1.38 -4.12 -0.68
CA VAL A 57 2.64 -3.43 -0.96
C VAL A 57 2.49 -1.94 -0.68
N SER A 58 3.41 -1.33 0.06
CA SER A 58 3.43 0.11 0.35
C SER A 58 4.71 0.81 -0.11
N LYS A 59 4.58 2.04 -0.59
CA LYS A 59 5.70 2.96 -0.79
C LYS A 59 5.30 4.37 -0.37
N LEU A 60 5.79 4.81 0.77
CA LEU A 60 5.41 6.06 1.42
C LEU A 60 6.61 6.99 1.67
N PRO A 61 6.37 8.31 1.88
CA PRO A 61 7.44 9.30 2.03
C PRO A 61 8.32 9.10 3.26
N CYS A 62 7.75 8.76 4.42
CA CYS A 62 8.53 8.65 5.65
C CYS A 62 8.07 7.55 6.62
N THR A 63 8.85 7.38 7.68
CA THR A 63 8.65 6.38 8.74
C THR A 63 7.28 6.53 9.42
N GLN A 64 6.84 7.76 9.67
CA GLN A 64 5.57 8.07 10.32
C GLN A 64 4.39 7.70 9.43
N ASP A 65 4.50 7.89 8.12
CA ASP A 65 3.45 7.51 7.17
C ASP A 65 3.23 6.00 7.15
N VAL A 66 4.32 5.21 7.19
CA VAL A 66 4.23 3.74 7.28
C VAL A 66 3.63 3.31 8.61
N LYS A 67 4.05 3.92 9.73
CA LYS A 67 3.46 3.64 11.04
C LYS A 67 1.95 3.93 11.04
N ALA A 68 1.54 5.08 10.50
CA ALA A 68 0.14 5.47 10.42
C ALA A 68 -0.66 4.51 9.52
N LEU A 69 -0.14 4.19 8.32
CA LEU A 69 -0.78 3.25 7.40
C LEU A 69 -1.03 1.90 8.07
N LEU A 70 -0.04 1.34 8.76
CA LEU A 70 -0.11 -0.01 9.29
C LEU A 70 -0.83 -0.10 10.64
N CYS A 71 -0.51 0.81 11.57
CA CYS A 71 -0.86 0.67 12.99
C CYS A 71 -2.03 1.54 13.46
N ALA A 72 -2.54 2.48 12.66
CA ALA A 72 -3.69 3.29 13.08
C ALA A 72 -4.92 2.41 13.35
N ASP A 73 -5.87 2.92 14.13
CA ASP A 73 -7.15 2.25 14.42
C ASP A 73 -7.98 1.93 13.17
N GLN A 74 -7.63 2.52 12.03
CA GLN A 74 -8.20 2.25 10.72
C GLN A 74 -7.05 1.98 9.71
N GLY A 75 -6.02 1.27 10.15
CA GLY A 75 -4.83 0.90 9.38
C GLY A 75 -4.89 -0.51 8.80
N VAL A 76 -3.83 -0.89 8.08
CA VAL A 76 -3.72 -2.19 7.38
C VAL A 76 -3.87 -3.36 8.34
N PHE A 77 -3.27 -3.32 9.54
CA PHE A 77 -3.36 -4.45 10.49
C PHE A 77 -4.77 -4.71 11.01
N LYS A 78 -5.69 -3.74 10.88
CA LYS A 78 -7.10 -3.96 11.20
C LYS A 78 -7.90 -4.59 10.06
N TYR A 79 -7.62 -4.18 8.82
CA TYR A 79 -8.47 -4.52 7.69
C TYR A 79 -7.93 -5.68 6.84
N ALA A 80 -6.63 -5.92 6.88
CA ALA A 80 -6.03 -7.04 6.16
C ALA A 80 -6.53 -8.37 6.72
N ARG A 81 -6.75 -9.34 5.84
CA ARG A 81 -7.16 -10.68 6.25
C ARG A 81 -5.99 -11.42 6.90
N PRO A 82 -6.24 -12.35 7.84
CA PRO A 82 -5.22 -13.27 8.29
C PRO A 82 -4.52 -13.97 7.11
N GLY A 83 -3.19 -14.06 7.17
CA GLY A 83 -2.37 -14.61 6.07
C GLY A 83 -2.02 -13.63 4.95
N THR A 84 -2.46 -12.37 5.02
CA THR A 84 -2.03 -11.33 4.07
C THR A 84 -0.55 -11.00 4.30
N CYS A 85 0.26 -11.01 3.23
CA CYS A 85 1.66 -10.60 3.29
C CYS A 85 1.77 -9.07 3.10
N VAL A 86 2.34 -8.39 4.10
CA VAL A 86 2.61 -6.94 4.03
C VAL A 86 4.06 -6.72 3.61
N VAL A 87 4.26 -5.93 2.55
CA VAL A 87 5.57 -5.61 1.99
C VAL A 87 5.74 -4.09 1.97
N ASP A 88 6.53 -3.57 2.91
CA ASP A 88 6.91 -2.16 2.89
C ASP A 88 8.18 -1.94 2.07
N CYS A 89 8.08 -1.12 1.01
CA CYS A 89 9.19 -0.72 0.16
C CYS A 89 9.66 0.71 0.47
N SER A 90 9.19 1.30 1.56
CA SER A 90 9.54 2.65 2.00
C SER A 90 10.94 2.67 2.62
N THR A 91 11.58 3.83 2.58
CA THR A 91 12.86 4.02 3.28
C THR A 91 12.55 4.50 4.68
N ILE A 92 12.59 3.59 5.66
CA ILE A 92 12.18 3.86 7.04
C ILE A 92 13.25 3.49 8.07
N SER A 93 13.02 3.90 9.31
CA SER A 93 13.83 3.47 10.45
C SER A 93 13.86 1.93 10.57
N PRO A 94 15.04 1.31 10.65
CA PRO A 94 15.15 -0.14 10.83
C PRO A 94 14.58 -0.60 12.18
N MET A 95 14.58 0.27 13.20
CA MET A 95 13.94 -0.04 14.48
C MET A 95 12.43 -0.18 14.33
N LEU A 96 11.79 0.75 13.61
CA LEU A 96 10.35 0.67 13.34
C LEU A 96 10.02 -0.56 12.50
N ALA A 97 10.80 -0.85 11.45
CA ALA A 97 10.56 -2.04 10.61
C ALA A 97 10.51 -3.34 11.44
N ARG A 98 11.44 -3.49 12.41
CA ARG A 98 11.47 -4.62 13.33
C ARG A 98 10.30 -4.63 14.32
N GLU A 99 9.88 -3.45 14.80
CA GLU A 99 8.71 -3.31 15.68
C GLU A 99 7.44 -3.76 14.94
N LEU A 100 7.23 -3.26 13.72
CA LEU A 100 6.09 -3.61 12.88
C LEU A 100 6.03 -5.11 12.60
N ASN A 101 7.15 -5.74 12.28
CA ASN A 101 7.22 -7.18 12.03
C ASN A 101 6.85 -8.04 13.25
N ARG A 102 7.10 -7.55 14.48
CA ARG A 102 6.68 -8.27 15.70
C ARG A 102 5.20 -8.08 16.03
N LYS A 103 4.58 -7.03 15.50
CA LYS A 103 3.20 -6.66 15.77
C LYS A 103 2.21 -7.27 14.77
N ALA A 104 2.67 -7.55 13.55
CA ALA A 104 1.95 -8.28 12.52
C ALA A 104 1.70 -9.74 12.94
#